data_AF-A0A8J6J5G5-F1
#
_entry.id   AF-A0A8J6J5G5-F1
#
_cell.length_a   1.000
_cell.length_b   1.000
_cell.length_c   1.000
_cell.angle_alpha   90.00
_cell.angle_beta   90.00
_cell.angle_gamma   90.00
#
_symmetry.space_group_name_H-M   'P 1'
#
loop_
_entity.id
_entity.type
_entity.pdbx_description
1 polymer ?
#
loop_
_entity_poly.entity_id
_entity_poly.type
_entity_poly.pdbx_seq_one_letter_code
_entity_poly.pdbx_strand_id
1 'polypeptide(L)'
;MKLNSEEALIRAALSEIETPAYEIERTVRNAMRQDTAARPRHFPRAALLAAALVAVLAVGAAAVSISGLWTRFFPNPVPSSAITTVNESQTAGGYTLTLEDAVADDNGIILLLTLSRADGGAIDPAIRLSSKSMHVKLFADGREFPGGFDRLPVLSDDGKSLLFCFEARSNRLSDFVGLSGKTLTFTADGVAAPLYSPGAFGYRPEEPADLAPLAEVEIPSLAPLGHVDFMEDGDLEPVRAAIAAQDISIPLPLGDEFPQCAVRGAVILKEGLAIAIAQDRGESGSRVCTGILPSALIDTRDGTRYDMEQGVGFPLADGGETQLQLYTFYGCPLTAEDLPYLQLEVDYDIDEVYSAAPFSLTFVPDGDAAMILPMEQTVEVSGVTLHVEELRLSALRVNLRFGDPMDPISATLRATETAPVITLRDGTTVSTVWQGGSGGADACNVGFLPETENGERVFLDTALIASVTLGGTEIWTAP
;
A
#
# COMPACT_ATOMS: atom_id res chain seq x y z
N MET A 1 0.65 60.79 7.29
CA MET A 1 1.48 59.66 7.76
C MET A 1 2.41 59.31 6.61
N LYS A 2 3.74 59.38 6.78
CA LYS A 2 4.70 59.11 5.69
C LYS A 2 4.79 57.59 5.51
N LEU A 3 4.46 57.08 4.33
CA LEU A 3 4.65 55.68 3.94
C LEU A 3 6.15 55.36 3.92
N ASN A 4 6.53 54.15 4.35
CA ASN A 4 7.92 53.70 4.24
C ASN A 4 8.26 53.43 2.75
N SER A 5 9.55 53.39 2.40
CA SER A 5 9.99 53.26 0.99
C SER A 5 9.59 51.94 0.32
N GLU A 6 9.26 50.92 1.11
CA GLU A 6 8.93 49.57 0.67
C GLU A 6 7.44 49.47 0.29
N GLU A 7 6.55 50.07 1.08
CA GLU A 7 5.12 50.20 0.75
C GLU A 7 4.87 51.07 -0.50
N ALA A 8 5.72 52.08 -0.73
CA ALA A 8 5.65 52.91 -1.93
C ALA A 8 6.06 52.12 -3.19
N LEU A 9 7.04 51.22 -3.07
CA LEU A 9 7.51 50.34 -4.14
C LEU A 9 6.45 49.29 -4.52
N ILE A 10 5.81 48.66 -3.52
CA ILE A 10 4.77 47.66 -3.73
C ILE A 10 3.52 48.28 -4.39
N ARG A 11 3.12 49.49 -3.96
CA ARG A 11 1.97 50.19 -4.58
C ARG A 11 2.26 50.67 -6.00
N ALA A 12 3.48 51.08 -6.31
CA ALA A 12 3.87 51.44 -7.67
C ALA A 12 3.79 50.21 -8.59
N ALA A 13 4.33 49.07 -8.16
CA ALA A 13 4.31 47.81 -8.91
C ALA A 13 2.88 47.28 -9.17
N LEU A 14 1.96 47.45 -8.21
CA LEU A 14 0.58 47.02 -8.35
C LEU A 14 -0.27 47.94 -9.24
N SER A 15 0.17 49.19 -9.48
CA SER A 15 -0.56 50.14 -10.32
C SER A 15 -0.26 50.03 -11.83
N GLU A 16 0.76 49.25 -12.21
CA GLU A 16 1.18 49.06 -13.60
C GLU A 16 0.57 47.82 -14.28
N ILE A 17 -0.26 47.04 -13.58
CA ILE A 17 -0.87 45.82 -14.11
C ILE A 17 -2.23 46.16 -14.73
N GLU A 18 -2.28 46.34 -16.05
CA GLU A 18 -3.53 46.34 -16.81
C GLU A 18 -3.99 44.90 -17.09
N THR A 19 -5.18 44.53 -16.61
CA THR A 19 -5.84 43.25 -16.90
C THR A 19 -6.71 43.38 -18.17
N PRO A 20 -6.49 42.55 -19.20
CA PRO A 20 -7.41 42.51 -20.34
C PRO A 20 -8.66 41.67 -20.02
N ALA A 21 -9.83 42.18 -20.40
CA ALA A 21 -11.09 41.45 -20.27
C ALA A 21 -11.22 40.36 -21.34
N TYR A 22 -11.48 39.11 -20.94
CA TYR A 22 -11.70 37.99 -21.87
C TYR A 22 -13.12 37.41 -21.69
N GLU A 23 -13.86 37.29 -22.80
CA GLU A 23 -15.26 36.84 -22.86
C GLU A 23 -15.36 35.29 -22.73
N ILE A 24 -15.66 34.81 -21.52
CA ILE A 24 -15.79 33.38 -21.16
C ILE A 24 -17.12 32.78 -21.65
N GLU A 25 -18.17 33.59 -21.80
CA GLU A 25 -19.54 33.10 -22.01
C GLU A 25 -19.81 32.45 -23.37
N ARG A 26 -19.01 32.78 -24.40
CA ARG A 26 -19.19 32.25 -25.75
C ARG A 26 -18.63 30.84 -25.91
N THR A 27 -17.58 30.51 -25.15
CA THR A 27 -16.88 29.22 -25.22
C THR A 27 -17.66 28.11 -24.51
N VAL A 28 -18.26 28.44 -23.35
CA VAL A 28 -19.08 27.51 -22.55
C VAL A 28 -20.33 27.05 -23.32
N ARG A 29 -20.94 27.94 -24.10
CA ARG A 29 -22.17 27.65 -24.85
C ARG A 29 -21.97 26.70 -26.03
N ASN A 30 -20.74 26.60 -26.55
CA ASN A 30 -20.40 25.69 -27.65
C ASN A 30 -20.04 24.28 -27.15
N ALA A 31 -19.47 24.16 -25.94
CA ALA A 31 -19.12 22.87 -25.34
C ALA A 31 -20.37 22.06 -24.93
N MET A 32 -21.44 22.72 -24.49
CA MET A 32 -22.67 22.04 -24.03
C MET A 32 -23.55 21.44 -25.14
N ARG A 33 -23.17 21.56 -26.43
CA ARG A 33 -23.98 21.08 -27.56
C ARG A 33 -23.56 19.73 -28.15
N GLN A 34 -22.49 19.09 -27.65
CA GLN A 34 -21.94 17.87 -28.27
C GLN A 34 -22.15 16.55 -27.51
N ASP A 35 -22.74 16.55 -26.31
CA ASP A 35 -23.03 15.31 -25.58
C ASP A 35 -24.44 14.77 -25.88
N THR A 36 -24.56 13.95 -26.92
CA THR A 36 -25.64 12.95 -27.05
C THR A 36 -25.19 11.81 -27.97
N ALA A 37 -24.76 10.69 -27.38
CA ALA A 37 -25.08 9.30 -27.75
C ALA A 37 -24.01 8.31 -27.24
N ALA A 38 -24.48 7.28 -26.52
CA ALA A 38 -23.68 6.20 -25.96
C ALA A 38 -23.34 5.10 -26.97
N ARG A 39 -22.10 4.56 -26.92
CA ARG A 39 -21.74 3.13 -26.74
C ARG A 39 -20.22 2.87 -26.92
N PRO A 40 -19.70 1.75 -26.39
CA PRO A 40 -18.33 1.62 -25.89
C PRO A 40 -17.36 1.08 -26.95
N ARG A 41 -16.05 1.35 -26.78
CA ARG A 41 -14.94 0.39 -27.05
C ARG A 41 -13.55 1.00 -26.83
N HIS A 42 -12.71 0.17 -26.21
CA HIS A 42 -11.24 0.08 -26.25
C HIS A 42 -10.42 1.37 -26.08
N PHE A 43 -9.75 1.49 -24.94
CA PHE A 43 -8.75 2.51 -24.67
C PHE A 43 -7.49 2.31 -25.52
N PRO A 44 -7.16 3.23 -26.46
CA PRO A 44 -5.79 3.34 -26.93
C PRO A 44 -5.00 4.25 -25.95
N ARG A 45 -3.70 3.97 -25.85
CA ARG A 45 -2.68 4.52 -24.94
C ARG A 45 -2.43 6.05 -25.01
N ALA A 46 -3.43 6.85 -25.38
CA ALA A 46 -3.34 8.30 -25.57
C ALA A 46 -4.16 9.12 -24.55
N ALA A 47 -4.84 8.47 -23.59
CA ALA A 47 -5.60 9.15 -22.53
C ALA A 47 -4.80 9.44 -21.24
N LEU A 48 -3.47 9.25 -21.25
CA LEU A 48 -2.57 9.58 -20.14
C LEU A 48 -1.90 10.96 -20.27
N LEU A 49 -2.26 11.75 -21.29
CA LEU A 49 -1.66 13.07 -21.59
C LEU A 49 -2.67 14.23 -21.60
N ALA A 50 -3.90 14.03 -21.12
CA ALA A 50 -4.93 15.08 -21.08
C ALA A 50 -5.50 15.35 -19.67
N ALA A 51 -4.74 15.03 -18.62
CA ALA A 51 -5.00 15.49 -17.24
C ALA A 51 -3.89 16.42 -16.71
N ALA A 52 -3.07 16.98 -17.61
CA ALA A 52 -1.94 17.85 -17.28
C ALA A 52 -2.14 19.25 -17.89
N LEU A 53 -3.18 19.99 -17.48
CA LEU A 53 -3.25 21.44 -17.71
C LEU A 53 -4.38 22.18 -16.97
N VAL A 54 -4.43 22.09 -15.63
CA VAL A 54 -4.87 23.22 -14.78
C VAL A 54 -4.09 23.14 -13.46
N ALA A 55 -2.84 23.60 -13.46
CA ALA A 55 -2.11 23.91 -12.24
C ALA A 55 -2.47 25.34 -11.83
N VAL A 56 -3.27 25.51 -10.77
CA VAL A 56 -3.32 26.78 -10.04
C VAL A 56 -2.27 26.67 -8.94
N LEU A 57 -1.13 27.33 -9.15
CA LEU A 57 -0.11 27.57 -8.14
C LEU A 57 -0.73 28.37 -6.98
N ALA A 58 -1.08 27.70 -5.89
CA ALA A 58 -1.23 28.35 -4.60
C ALA A 58 0.14 28.29 -3.91
N VAL A 59 0.95 29.33 -4.11
CA VAL A 59 2.15 29.57 -3.30
C VAL A 59 1.68 29.98 -1.90
N GLY A 60 1.43 28.99 -1.05
CA GLY A 60 1.29 29.16 0.39
C GLY A 60 2.66 29.03 1.05
N ALA A 61 3.49 30.07 0.93
CA ALA A 61 4.75 30.13 1.66
C ALA A 61 4.48 30.26 3.17
N ALA A 62 4.51 29.12 3.87
CA ALA A 62 4.84 29.05 5.28
C ALA A 62 6.03 28.08 5.41
N ALA A 63 7.23 28.55 5.08
CA ALA A 63 8.45 27.86 5.44
C ALA A 63 8.59 27.88 6.97
N VAL A 64 8.08 26.84 7.63
CA VAL A 64 8.54 26.43 8.96
C VAL A 64 9.48 25.26 8.73
N SER A 65 10.76 25.59 8.78
CA SER A 65 11.90 24.69 8.65
C SER A 65 11.92 23.56 9.69
N ILE A 66 12.31 22.36 9.23
CA ILE A 66 12.90 21.21 9.97
C ILE A 66 11.91 20.56 10.95
N SER A 67 11.01 19.75 10.42
CA SER A 67 9.76 19.37 11.07
C SER A 67 9.96 18.44 12.29
N GLY A 68 9.51 18.88 13.47
CA GLY A 68 9.32 17.99 14.63
C GLY A 68 8.28 16.90 14.40
N LEU A 69 7.68 16.85 13.21
CA LEU A 69 6.64 15.90 12.82
C LEU A 69 7.19 14.47 12.71
N TRP A 70 8.47 14.29 12.36
CA TRP A 70 9.12 12.99 12.35
C TRP A 70 9.03 12.27 13.72
N THR A 71 9.05 13.04 14.82
CA THR A 71 8.92 12.49 16.19
C THR A 71 7.55 11.87 16.48
N ARG A 72 6.55 12.11 15.63
CA ARG A 72 5.24 11.45 15.70
C ARG A 72 5.28 9.99 15.26
N PHE A 73 6.26 9.61 14.44
CA PHE A 73 6.40 8.25 13.89
C PHE A 73 7.62 7.52 14.43
N PHE A 74 8.68 8.26 14.75
CA PHE A 74 9.96 7.69 15.15
C PHE A 74 10.38 8.22 16.52
N PRO A 75 10.74 7.33 17.47
CA PRO A 75 11.25 7.77 18.77
C PRO A 75 12.64 8.40 18.65
N ASN A 76 13.44 7.92 17.67
CA ASN A 76 14.77 8.46 17.39
C ASN A 76 14.70 9.55 16.32
N PRO A 77 15.47 10.64 16.48
CA PRO A 77 15.46 11.76 15.55
C PRO A 77 16.04 11.36 14.20
N VAL A 78 15.42 11.87 13.13
CA VAL A 78 16.00 11.84 11.79
C VAL A 78 17.07 12.94 11.69
N PRO A 79 18.30 12.65 11.23
CA PRO A 79 19.33 13.65 11.03
C PRO A 79 18.86 14.75 10.07
N SER A 80 19.03 16.01 10.49
CA SER A 80 18.66 17.16 9.65
C SER A 80 19.39 17.19 8.30
N SER A 81 20.59 16.60 8.24
CA SER A 81 21.39 16.44 7.01
C SER A 81 20.75 15.50 5.99
N ALA A 82 19.82 14.64 6.40
CA ALA A 82 19.15 13.66 5.55
C ALA A 82 17.73 14.07 5.15
N ILE A 83 17.20 15.15 5.72
CA ILE A 83 15.85 15.65 5.44
C ILE A 83 15.92 16.63 4.27
N THR A 84 15.19 16.32 3.19
CA THR A 84 14.80 17.28 2.17
C THR A 84 13.42 17.81 2.51
N THR A 85 13.31 19.11 2.79
CA THR A 85 11.99 19.76 2.91
C THR A 85 11.43 20.00 1.51
N VAL A 86 10.22 19.49 1.26
CA VAL A 86 9.58 19.49 -0.06
C VAL A 86 8.46 20.54 -0.13
N ASN A 87 7.52 20.52 0.82
CA ASN A 87 6.36 21.42 0.89
C ASN A 87 5.52 21.50 -0.40
N GLU A 88 5.37 20.38 -1.10
CA GLU A 88 4.52 20.31 -2.30
C GLU A 88 3.09 19.94 -1.90
N SER A 89 2.12 20.75 -2.32
CA SER A 89 0.73 20.62 -1.90
C SER A 89 -0.24 20.58 -3.06
N GLN A 90 -1.32 19.82 -2.90
CA GLN A 90 -2.44 19.80 -3.82
C GLN A 90 -3.76 19.73 -3.07
N THR A 91 -4.72 20.56 -3.48
CA THR A 91 -6.10 20.51 -2.99
C THR A 91 -6.99 19.81 -4.02
N ALA A 92 -7.66 18.73 -3.60
CA ALA A 92 -8.59 17.96 -4.42
C ALA A 92 -9.72 17.40 -3.54
N GLY A 93 -10.96 17.40 -4.06
CA GLY A 93 -12.11 16.78 -3.41
C GLY A 93 -12.42 17.26 -1.98
N GLY A 94 -12.13 18.53 -1.67
CA GLY A 94 -12.36 19.10 -0.34
C GLY A 94 -11.23 18.84 0.67
N TYR A 95 -10.11 18.26 0.24
CA TYR A 95 -8.94 18.00 1.06
C TYR A 95 -7.68 18.60 0.44
N THR A 96 -6.71 18.94 1.27
CA THR A 96 -5.36 19.36 0.87
C THR A 96 -4.37 18.31 1.37
N LEU A 97 -3.66 17.68 0.44
CA LEU A 97 -2.53 16.81 0.74
C LEU A 97 -1.23 17.58 0.50
N THR A 98 -0.37 17.59 1.50
CA THR A 98 0.98 18.17 1.44
C THR A 98 2.02 17.09 1.65
N LEU A 99 3.04 17.03 0.80
CA LEU A 99 4.27 16.31 1.05
C LEU A 99 5.22 17.28 1.75
N GLU A 100 5.42 17.09 3.04
CA GLU A 100 6.16 18.00 3.92
C GLU A 100 7.67 17.82 3.72
N ASP A 101 8.15 16.60 3.98
CA ASP A 101 9.56 16.24 3.99
C ASP A 101 9.77 14.88 3.32
N ALA A 102 10.98 14.68 2.80
CA ALA A 102 11.46 13.41 2.29
C ALA A 102 12.83 13.08 2.91
N VAL A 103 13.03 11.80 3.25
CA VAL A 103 14.34 11.23 3.56
C VAL A 103 14.59 10.18 2.51
N ALA A 104 15.49 10.47 1.57
CA ALA A 104 15.74 9.62 0.42
C ALA A 104 17.20 9.17 0.38
N ASP A 105 17.39 7.95 -0.07
CA ASP A 105 18.60 7.51 -0.72
C ASP A 105 18.24 6.94 -2.11
N ASP A 106 19.21 6.38 -2.80
CA ASP A 106 18.99 5.86 -4.14
C ASP A 106 18.13 4.58 -4.19
N ASN A 107 17.98 3.82 -3.10
CA ASN A 107 17.23 2.56 -3.06
C ASN A 107 16.08 2.53 -2.04
N GLY A 108 15.77 3.68 -1.45
CA GLY A 108 14.77 3.84 -0.43
C GLY A 108 14.38 5.28 -0.21
N ILE A 109 13.14 5.48 0.22
CA ILE A 109 12.63 6.80 0.57
C ILE A 109 11.56 6.68 1.64
N ILE A 110 11.54 7.65 2.56
CA ILE A 110 10.43 7.89 3.46
C ILE A 110 9.87 9.27 3.17
N LEU A 111 8.56 9.36 2.99
CA LEU A 111 7.84 10.60 2.79
C LEU A 111 6.96 10.88 3.99
N LEU A 112 7.03 12.12 4.47
CA LEU A 112 6.10 12.65 5.45
C LEU A 112 5.03 13.43 4.71
N LEU A 113 3.77 13.05 4.89
CA LEU A 113 2.63 13.73 4.29
C LEU A 113 1.65 14.22 5.35
N THR A 114 0.98 15.33 5.06
CA THR A 114 -0.13 15.86 5.86
C THR A 114 -1.37 15.98 5.00
N LEU A 115 -2.48 15.39 5.45
CA LEU A 115 -3.81 15.58 4.88
C LEU A 115 -4.64 16.47 5.80
N SER A 116 -5.26 17.50 5.26
CA SER A 116 -6.19 18.37 5.98
C SER A 116 -7.44 18.62 5.16
N ARG A 117 -8.53 19.02 5.81
CA ARG A 117 -9.71 19.48 5.08
C ARG A 117 -9.45 20.88 4.52
N ALA A 118 -9.87 21.12 3.28
CA ALA A 118 -9.72 22.41 2.62
C ALA A 118 -10.51 23.54 3.31
N ASP A 119 -11.55 23.20 4.07
CA ASP A 119 -12.32 24.15 4.88
C ASP A 119 -11.69 24.44 6.27
N GLY A 120 -10.57 23.79 6.61
CA GLY A 120 -9.90 23.93 7.90
C GLY A 120 -10.64 23.31 9.10
N GLY A 121 -11.68 22.51 8.83
CA GLY A 121 -12.45 21.78 9.83
C GLY A 121 -11.70 20.58 10.42
N ALA A 122 -12.30 19.96 11.44
CA ALA A 122 -11.77 18.74 12.03
C ALA A 122 -11.79 17.57 11.02
N ILE A 123 -10.72 16.77 11.03
CA ILE A 123 -10.56 15.60 10.17
C ILE A 123 -10.91 14.32 10.93
N ASP A 124 -11.53 13.37 10.24
CA ASP A 124 -11.85 12.07 10.80
C ASP A 124 -10.57 11.22 10.93
N PRO A 125 -10.18 10.76 12.13
CA PRO A 125 -8.98 9.94 12.33
C PRO A 125 -9.03 8.55 11.67
N ALA A 126 -10.21 8.10 11.23
CA ALA A 126 -10.37 6.83 10.50
C ALA A 126 -9.92 6.94 9.03
N ILE A 127 -9.75 8.15 8.49
CA ILE A 127 -9.32 8.36 7.10
C ILE A 127 -7.97 7.71 6.82
N ARG A 128 -7.85 7.13 5.62
CA ARG A 128 -6.66 6.55 5.03
C ARG A 128 -6.52 7.06 3.58
N LEU A 129 -5.26 7.13 3.13
CA LEU A 129 -4.92 7.34 1.72
C LEU A 129 -4.74 6.01 0.96
N SER A 130 -4.50 4.92 1.71
CA SER A 130 -4.47 3.55 1.20
C SER A 130 -5.41 2.69 2.04
N SER A 131 -6.37 2.06 1.39
CA SER A 131 -7.41 1.25 2.02
C SER A 131 -7.84 0.12 1.08
N LYS A 132 -9.03 -0.47 1.28
CA LYS A 132 -9.47 -1.61 0.46
C LYS A 132 -9.77 -1.19 -0.98
N SER A 133 -10.22 0.05 -1.17
CA SER A 133 -10.61 0.65 -2.46
C SER A 133 -9.70 1.78 -2.96
N MET A 134 -8.76 2.25 -2.14
CA MET A 134 -7.84 3.36 -2.45
C MET A 134 -6.40 2.89 -2.43
N HIS A 135 -5.61 3.31 -3.41
CA HIS A 135 -4.20 2.98 -3.49
C HIS A 135 -3.32 4.23 -3.50
N VAL A 136 -2.11 4.06 -2.97
CA VAL A 136 -1.02 5.02 -3.13
C VAL A 136 0.11 4.40 -3.93
N LYS A 137 0.78 5.23 -4.70
CA LYS A 137 1.94 4.80 -5.49
C LYS A 137 3.01 5.86 -5.50
N LEU A 138 4.25 5.41 -5.66
CA LEU A 138 5.38 6.27 -5.96
C LEU A 138 5.91 5.89 -7.34
N PHE A 139 6.22 6.90 -8.15
CA PHE A 139 6.87 6.72 -9.44
C PHE A 139 8.19 7.47 -9.46
N ALA A 140 9.21 6.89 -10.08
CA ALA A 140 10.47 7.53 -10.37
C ALA A 140 10.66 7.57 -11.89
N ASP A 141 10.68 8.78 -12.47
CA ASP A 141 10.63 9.02 -13.93
C ASP A 141 9.53 8.19 -14.64
N GLY A 142 8.37 8.06 -14.01
CA GLY A 142 7.21 7.32 -14.54
C GLY A 142 7.26 5.80 -14.36
N ARG A 143 8.30 5.23 -13.74
CA ARG A 143 8.34 3.81 -13.35
C ARG A 143 7.90 3.65 -11.91
N GLU A 144 6.97 2.74 -11.65
CA GLU A 144 6.49 2.48 -10.29
C GLU A 144 7.63 1.97 -9.40
N PHE A 145 7.75 2.59 -8.23
CA PHE A 145 8.70 2.22 -7.18
C PHE A 145 7.91 1.71 -5.98
N PRO A 146 8.07 0.43 -5.59
CA PRO A 146 7.19 -0.22 -4.64
C PRO A 146 7.33 0.37 -3.23
N GLY A 147 6.20 0.71 -2.62
CA GLY A 147 6.11 1.27 -1.28
C GLY A 147 4.68 1.28 -0.75
N GLY A 148 4.51 1.74 0.48
CA GLY A 148 3.21 1.84 1.14
C GLY A 148 3.30 2.51 2.51
N PHE A 149 2.19 2.45 3.25
CA PHE A 149 2.17 2.85 4.65
C PHE A 149 2.33 1.61 5.53
N ASP A 150 3.33 1.61 6.39
CA ASP A 150 3.55 0.58 7.42
C ASP A 150 3.05 1.02 8.81
N ARG A 151 2.61 2.27 8.93
CA ARG A 151 2.14 2.90 10.16
C ARG A 151 0.75 3.50 9.96
N LEU A 152 -0.04 3.48 11.04
CA LEU A 152 -1.30 4.22 11.08
C LEU A 152 -1.03 5.72 11.01
N PRO A 153 -1.93 6.50 10.41
CA PRO A 153 -1.81 7.94 10.43
C PRO A 153 -1.95 8.49 11.84
N VAL A 154 -1.26 9.60 12.11
CA VAL A 154 -1.28 10.29 13.40
C VAL A 154 -2.12 11.54 13.28
N LEU A 155 -3.14 11.67 14.14
CA LEU A 155 -3.94 12.88 14.22
C LEU A 155 -3.12 14.00 14.88
N SER A 156 -3.17 15.20 14.30
CA SER A 156 -2.60 16.40 14.91
C SER A 156 -3.31 16.75 16.23
N ASP A 157 -2.60 17.43 17.13
CA ASP A 157 -3.15 17.77 18.46
C ASP A 157 -4.40 18.67 18.39
N ASP A 158 -4.54 19.45 17.32
CA ASP A 158 -5.71 20.30 17.07
C ASP A 158 -6.85 19.57 16.35
N GLY A 159 -6.65 18.30 15.97
CA GLY A 159 -7.64 17.45 15.31
C GLY A 159 -7.96 17.85 13.86
N LYS A 160 -7.14 18.68 13.21
CA LYS A 160 -7.41 19.22 11.87
C LYS A 160 -6.65 18.55 10.74
N SER A 161 -5.59 17.82 11.07
CA SER A 161 -4.72 17.20 10.10
C SER A 161 -4.38 15.76 10.49
N LEU A 162 -4.22 14.91 9.48
CA LEU A 162 -3.64 13.58 9.62
C LEU A 162 -2.25 13.56 9.00
N LEU A 163 -1.29 13.09 9.77
CA LEU A 163 0.05 12.85 9.29
C LEU A 163 0.18 11.40 8.81
N PHE A 164 0.91 11.20 7.72
CA PHE A 164 1.18 9.90 7.13
C PHE A 164 2.69 9.74 6.91
N CYS A 165 3.17 8.52 7.10
CA CYS A 165 4.56 8.15 6.85
C CYS A 165 4.59 7.05 5.79
N PHE A 166 4.85 7.43 4.54
CA PHE A 166 4.99 6.50 3.43
C PHE A 166 6.43 6.02 3.34
N GLU A 167 6.67 4.72 3.24
CA GLU A 167 8.00 4.15 3.03
C GLU A 167 8.03 3.31 1.75
N ALA A 168 9.06 3.52 0.96
CA ALA A 168 9.34 2.73 -0.23
C ALA A 168 10.78 2.24 -0.24
N ARG A 169 10.98 1.03 -0.76
CA ARG A 169 12.30 0.40 -0.80
C ARG A 169 12.43 -0.62 -1.91
N SER A 170 13.62 -0.70 -2.49
CA SER A 170 13.96 -1.73 -3.46
C SER A 170 15.39 -2.24 -3.23
N ASN A 171 15.50 -3.53 -2.87
CA ASN A 171 16.79 -4.23 -2.83
C ASN A 171 17.01 -5.06 -4.10
N ARG A 172 16.21 -4.84 -5.17
CA ARG A 172 16.26 -5.62 -6.40
C ARG A 172 17.56 -5.35 -7.18
N LEU A 173 18.21 -6.41 -7.64
CA LEU A 173 19.36 -6.35 -8.55
C LEU A 173 18.94 -6.17 -10.00
N SER A 174 17.99 -6.97 -10.47
CA SER A 174 17.39 -6.82 -11.79
C SER A 174 16.35 -5.70 -11.81
N ASP A 175 16.31 -4.94 -12.90
CA ASP A 175 15.37 -3.82 -13.09
C ASP A 175 15.40 -2.77 -11.97
N PHE A 176 16.57 -2.60 -11.33
CA PHE A 176 16.78 -1.57 -10.32
C PHE A 176 16.44 -0.18 -10.87
N VAL A 177 15.57 0.54 -10.18
CA VAL A 177 15.25 1.94 -10.44
C VAL A 177 15.81 2.73 -9.27
N GLY A 178 16.98 3.34 -9.47
CA GLY A 178 17.55 4.26 -8.49
C GLY A 178 16.71 5.52 -8.36
N LEU A 179 16.61 6.12 -7.18
CA LEU A 179 15.86 7.35 -6.92
C LEU A 179 16.70 8.61 -7.12
N SER A 180 18.04 8.51 -7.03
CA SER A 180 18.92 9.66 -7.05
C SER A 180 18.82 10.43 -8.37
N GLY A 181 18.64 11.75 -8.26
CA GLY A 181 18.50 12.66 -9.41
C GLY A 181 17.25 12.47 -10.25
N LYS A 182 16.30 11.62 -9.82
CA LYS A 182 15.04 11.39 -10.54
C LYS A 182 13.95 12.34 -10.10
N THR A 183 13.03 12.60 -11.03
CA THR A 183 11.76 13.22 -10.68
C THR A 183 10.83 12.16 -10.11
N LEU A 184 10.42 12.35 -8.87
CA LEU A 184 9.51 11.46 -8.17
C LEU A 184 8.09 12.00 -8.25
N THR A 185 7.11 11.10 -8.32
CA THR A 185 5.68 11.45 -8.28
C THR A 185 4.96 10.52 -7.32
N PHE A 186 4.44 11.09 -6.23
CA PHE A 186 3.55 10.40 -5.31
C PHE A 186 2.10 10.58 -5.78
N THR A 187 1.33 9.50 -5.81
CA THR A 187 -0.10 9.54 -6.16
C THR A 187 -0.94 8.86 -5.08
N ALA A 188 -2.13 9.38 -4.85
CA ALA A 188 -3.16 8.74 -4.05
C ALA A 188 -4.51 8.81 -4.78
N ASP A 189 -5.26 7.72 -4.81
CA ASP A 189 -6.52 7.65 -5.56
C ASP A 189 -7.62 8.56 -4.96
N GLY A 190 -7.54 8.81 -3.65
CA GLY A 190 -8.52 9.62 -2.93
C GLY A 190 -8.39 9.53 -1.42
N VAL A 191 -9.52 9.73 -0.74
CA VAL A 191 -9.64 9.75 0.72
C VAL A 191 -10.81 8.86 1.12
N ALA A 192 -10.55 7.82 1.90
CA ALA A 192 -11.56 6.88 2.38
C ALA A 192 -11.27 6.41 3.81
N ALA A 193 -12.28 5.90 4.51
CA ALA A 193 -12.11 5.24 5.80
C ALA A 193 -12.58 3.78 5.69
N PRO A 194 -11.71 2.79 5.97
CA PRO A 194 -12.14 1.40 6.00
C PRO A 194 -13.07 1.14 7.17
N LEU A 195 -14.16 0.40 6.92
CA LEU A 195 -15.13 0.03 7.94
C LEU A 195 -14.76 -1.32 8.56
N TYR A 196 -14.82 -1.39 9.89
CA TYR A 196 -14.52 -2.59 10.67
C TYR A 196 -15.56 -2.82 11.76
N SER A 197 -15.92 -4.09 11.95
CA SER A 197 -16.62 -4.55 13.15
C SER A 197 -15.60 -5.04 14.19
N PRO A 198 -15.86 -4.89 15.50
CA PRO A 198 -14.95 -5.38 16.54
C PRO A 198 -14.68 -6.89 16.41
N GLY A 199 -13.39 -7.27 16.34
CA GLY A 199 -12.98 -8.68 16.23
C GLY A 199 -13.21 -9.30 14.84
N ALA A 200 -13.48 -8.50 13.81
CA ALA A 200 -13.67 -8.93 12.43
C ALA A 200 -12.53 -8.44 11.52
N PHE A 201 -12.35 -9.10 10.37
CA PHE A 201 -11.38 -8.71 9.34
C PHE A 201 -11.89 -7.56 8.44
N GLY A 202 -13.19 -7.25 8.53
CA GLY A 202 -13.84 -6.17 7.81
C GLY A 202 -15.11 -5.72 8.51
N TYR A 203 -16.05 -5.17 7.74
CA TYR A 203 -17.37 -4.85 8.26
C TYR A 203 -18.23 -6.11 8.30
N ARG A 204 -18.58 -6.55 9.52
CA ARG A 204 -19.44 -7.71 9.76
C ARG A 204 -20.87 -7.25 10.05
N PRO A 205 -21.85 -7.58 9.18
CA PRO A 205 -23.27 -7.41 9.49
C PRO A 205 -23.70 -8.27 10.69
N GLU A 206 -24.74 -7.84 11.40
CA GLU A 206 -25.23 -8.56 12.60
C GLU A 206 -25.87 -9.91 12.25
N GLU A 207 -26.57 -10.00 11.12
CA GLU A 207 -27.27 -11.20 10.68
C GLU A 207 -26.43 -11.95 9.63
N PRO A 208 -26.14 -13.25 9.82
CA PRO A 208 -25.46 -14.07 8.81
C PRO A 208 -26.42 -14.44 7.66
N ALA A 209 -25.87 -14.84 6.51
CA ALA A 209 -26.67 -15.31 5.38
C ALA A 209 -27.26 -16.69 5.65
N ASP A 210 -28.54 -16.88 5.35
CA ASP A 210 -29.20 -18.19 5.42
C ASP A 210 -28.85 -19.05 4.20
N LEU A 211 -28.33 -20.26 4.44
CA LEU A 211 -27.98 -21.20 3.38
C LEU A 211 -29.08 -22.22 3.07
N ALA A 212 -30.22 -22.17 3.77
CA ALA A 212 -31.34 -23.08 3.52
C ALA A 212 -31.79 -23.18 2.05
N PRO A 213 -31.77 -22.11 1.23
CA PRO A 213 -32.15 -22.23 -0.19
C PRO A 213 -31.24 -23.18 -1.00
N LEU A 214 -29.99 -23.42 -0.58
CA LEU A 214 -29.13 -24.42 -1.23
C LEU A 214 -29.67 -25.86 -1.08
N ALA A 215 -30.52 -26.13 -0.09
CA ALA A 215 -31.14 -27.44 0.07
C ALA A 215 -32.18 -27.76 -1.01
N GLU A 216 -32.61 -26.76 -1.79
CA GLU A 216 -33.56 -26.92 -2.89
C GLU A 216 -32.89 -27.35 -4.21
N VAL A 217 -31.55 -27.35 -4.26
CA VAL A 217 -30.76 -27.73 -5.44
C VAL A 217 -29.90 -28.96 -5.14
N GLU A 218 -29.50 -29.67 -6.19
CA GLU A 218 -28.59 -30.82 -6.04
C GLU A 218 -27.17 -30.32 -5.75
N ILE A 219 -26.61 -30.79 -4.62
CA ILE A 219 -25.24 -30.48 -4.21
C ILE A 219 -24.33 -31.68 -4.55
N PRO A 220 -23.54 -31.61 -5.62
CA PRO A 220 -22.74 -32.74 -6.05
C PRO A 220 -21.55 -32.97 -5.12
N SER A 221 -21.20 -34.25 -4.93
CA SER A 221 -19.95 -34.63 -4.27
C SER A 221 -18.83 -34.81 -5.28
N LEU A 222 -17.80 -33.99 -5.12
CA LEU A 222 -16.56 -34.01 -5.88
C LEU A 222 -15.38 -34.54 -5.03
N ALA A 223 -15.63 -35.02 -3.81
CA ALA A 223 -14.64 -35.66 -2.94
C ALA A 223 -13.78 -36.75 -3.61
N PRO A 224 -14.28 -37.54 -4.59
CA PRO A 224 -13.44 -38.50 -5.32
C PRO A 224 -12.34 -37.87 -6.18
N LEU A 225 -12.42 -36.57 -6.50
CA LEU A 225 -11.44 -35.86 -7.32
C LEU A 225 -10.16 -35.46 -6.55
N GLY A 226 -10.14 -35.58 -5.22
CA GLY A 226 -8.98 -35.31 -4.38
C GLY A 226 -9.10 -34.06 -3.52
N HIS A 227 -7.95 -33.60 -2.99
CA HIS A 227 -7.86 -32.40 -2.16
C HIS A 227 -7.92 -31.12 -3.01
N VAL A 228 -8.48 -30.06 -2.44
CA VAL A 228 -8.56 -28.73 -3.06
C VAL A 228 -7.24 -27.97 -2.97
N ASP A 229 -6.34 -28.40 -2.07
CA ASP A 229 -5.04 -27.76 -1.82
C ASP A 229 -4.11 -27.70 -3.06
N PHE A 230 -4.34 -28.45 -4.14
CA PHE A 230 -3.41 -28.50 -5.28
C PHE A 230 -4.11 -28.58 -6.63
N MET A 231 -4.82 -27.51 -6.98
CA MET A 231 -5.11 -27.18 -8.36
C MET A 231 -4.17 -26.10 -8.90
N GLU A 232 -2.92 -26.03 -8.41
CA GLU A 232 -1.85 -25.29 -9.12
C GLU A 232 -1.68 -25.81 -10.56
N ASP A 233 -2.05 -27.08 -10.82
CA ASP A 233 -2.15 -27.71 -12.15
C ASP A 233 -3.50 -28.43 -12.42
N GLY A 234 -4.52 -28.20 -11.58
CA GLY A 234 -5.77 -28.95 -11.60
C GLY A 234 -6.86 -28.29 -12.46
N ASP A 235 -7.67 -29.12 -13.13
CA ASP A 235 -8.81 -28.66 -13.94
C ASP A 235 -10.02 -28.30 -13.07
N LEU A 236 -10.28 -27.01 -12.82
CA LEU A 236 -11.43 -26.50 -12.03
C LEU A 236 -12.77 -26.60 -12.78
N GLU A 237 -12.78 -27.08 -14.03
CA GLU A 237 -14.01 -27.22 -14.81
C GLU A 237 -15.09 -28.08 -14.14
N PRO A 238 -14.81 -29.21 -13.45
CA PRO A 238 -15.85 -29.97 -12.76
C PRO A 238 -16.54 -29.17 -11.65
N VAL A 239 -15.77 -28.40 -10.86
CA VAL A 239 -16.32 -27.50 -9.84
C VAL A 239 -17.14 -26.41 -10.51
N ARG A 240 -16.58 -25.78 -11.55
CA ARG A 240 -17.23 -24.68 -12.27
C ARG A 240 -18.56 -25.10 -12.88
N ALA A 241 -18.58 -26.26 -13.55
CA ALA A 241 -19.78 -26.82 -14.16
C ALA A 241 -20.82 -27.21 -13.09
N ALA A 242 -20.38 -27.79 -11.97
CA ALA A 242 -21.25 -28.15 -10.85
C ALA A 242 -21.93 -26.92 -10.21
N ILE A 243 -21.17 -25.84 -9.99
CA ILE A 243 -21.72 -24.58 -9.46
C ILE A 243 -22.66 -23.93 -10.47
N ALA A 244 -22.26 -23.86 -11.75
CA ALA A 244 -23.11 -23.27 -12.80
C ALA A 244 -24.44 -24.01 -12.97
N ALA A 245 -24.45 -25.35 -12.84
CA ALA A 245 -25.65 -26.17 -12.97
C ALA A 245 -26.67 -25.95 -11.85
N GLN A 246 -26.26 -25.41 -10.69
CA GLN A 246 -27.16 -25.12 -9.58
C GLN A 246 -28.06 -23.90 -9.85
N ASP A 247 -27.65 -23.00 -10.74
CA ASP A 247 -28.40 -21.80 -11.17
C ASP A 247 -29.10 -21.06 -10.01
N ILE A 248 -28.36 -20.88 -8.92
CA ILE A 248 -28.85 -20.25 -7.69
C ILE A 248 -28.07 -18.96 -7.41
N SER A 249 -28.74 -18.03 -6.75
CA SER A 249 -28.14 -16.80 -6.25
C SER A 249 -28.82 -16.40 -4.94
N ILE A 250 -28.13 -16.63 -3.82
CA ILE A 250 -28.63 -16.28 -2.49
C ILE A 250 -27.98 -14.96 -2.08
N PRO A 251 -28.77 -13.91 -1.77
CA PRO A 251 -28.23 -12.64 -1.35
C PRO A 251 -27.49 -12.78 -0.02
N LEU A 252 -26.33 -12.12 0.09
CA LEU A 252 -25.66 -11.94 1.37
C LEU A 252 -26.32 -10.80 2.16
N PRO A 253 -25.97 -10.57 3.45
CA PRO A 253 -26.72 -9.65 4.31
C PRO A 253 -26.79 -8.19 3.83
N LEU A 254 -25.82 -7.74 3.03
CA LEU A 254 -25.83 -6.42 2.39
C LEU A 254 -26.20 -6.49 0.90
N GLY A 255 -26.94 -7.52 0.47
CA GLY A 255 -27.27 -7.74 -0.94
C GLY A 255 -28.10 -6.62 -1.59
N ASP A 256 -28.81 -5.81 -0.81
CA ASP A 256 -29.48 -4.61 -1.31
C ASP A 256 -28.49 -3.48 -1.65
N GLU A 257 -27.37 -3.37 -0.91
CA GLU A 257 -26.29 -2.41 -1.18
C GLU A 257 -25.29 -2.96 -2.22
N PHE A 258 -24.97 -4.25 -2.15
CA PHE A 258 -23.95 -4.92 -2.95
C PHE A 258 -24.52 -6.20 -3.59
N PRO A 259 -25.45 -6.08 -4.56
CA PRO A 259 -26.14 -7.21 -5.18
C PRO A 259 -25.21 -8.13 -5.98
N GLN A 260 -24.01 -7.67 -6.32
CA GLN A 260 -22.99 -8.48 -6.98
C GLN A 260 -22.32 -9.50 -6.04
N CYS A 261 -22.49 -9.35 -4.72
CA CYS A 261 -21.99 -10.29 -3.72
C CYS A 261 -23.10 -11.27 -3.32
N ALA A 262 -22.97 -12.54 -3.72
CA ALA A 262 -24.01 -13.55 -3.50
C ALA A 262 -23.43 -14.96 -3.45
N VAL A 263 -24.03 -15.84 -2.64
CA VAL A 263 -23.71 -17.28 -2.70
C VAL A 263 -24.28 -17.85 -4.00
N ARG A 264 -23.44 -18.52 -4.78
CA ARG A 264 -23.78 -19.04 -6.12
C ARG A 264 -23.88 -20.56 -6.20
N GLY A 265 -23.58 -21.25 -5.10
CA GLY A 265 -23.73 -22.71 -5.01
C GLY A 265 -22.85 -23.32 -3.93
N ALA A 266 -22.90 -24.63 -3.83
CA ALA A 266 -22.03 -25.42 -2.95
C ALA A 266 -21.63 -26.75 -3.59
N VAL A 267 -20.54 -27.35 -3.11
CA VAL A 267 -20.11 -28.70 -3.48
C VAL A 267 -19.56 -29.43 -2.25
N ILE A 268 -19.59 -30.77 -2.27
CA ILE A 268 -18.91 -31.57 -1.23
C ILE A 268 -17.54 -31.98 -1.74
N LEU A 269 -16.50 -31.49 -1.08
CA LEU A 269 -15.10 -31.80 -1.34
C LEU A 269 -14.61 -32.84 -0.33
N LYS A 270 -13.35 -33.26 -0.44
CA LYS A 270 -12.77 -34.21 0.50
C LYS A 270 -12.70 -33.63 1.92
N GLU A 271 -12.53 -32.32 2.00
CA GLU A 271 -12.45 -31.49 3.19
C GLU A 271 -13.82 -31.24 3.83
N GLY A 272 -14.91 -31.52 3.10
CA GLY A 272 -16.29 -31.29 3.54
C GLY A 272 -17.07 -30.35 2.62
N LEU A 273 -18.12 -29.74 3.16
CA LEU A 273 -18.94 -28.77 2.45
C LEU A 273 -18.13 -27.51 2.10
N ALA A 274 -18.18 -27.11 0.83
CA ALA A 274 -17.57 -25.89 0.34
C ALA A 274 -18.59 -24.99 -0.33
N ILE A 275 -18.47 -23.67 -0.11
CA ILE A 275 -19.45 -22.68 -0.56
C ILE A 275 -18.81 -21.77 -1.61
N ALA A 276 -19.45 -21.64 -2.77
CA ALA A 276 -19.01 -20.76 -3.84
C ALA A 276 -19.72 -19.40 -3.73
N ILE A 277 -18.93 -18.33 -3.71
CA ILE A 277 -19.45 -16.98 -3.51
C ILE A 277 -18.96 -16.07 -4.65
N ALA A 278 -19.88 -15.37 -5.29
CA ALA A 278 -19.55 -14.27 -6.19
C ALA A 278 -19.13 -13.06 -5.37
N GLN A 279 -18.01 -12.45 -5.76
CA GLN A 279 -17.52 -11.26 -5.09
C GLN A 279 -16.83 -10.32 -6.08
N ASP A 280 -17.59 -9.34 -6.53
CA ASP A 280 -17.12 -8.28 -7.41
C ASP A 280 -17.15 -6.93 -6.70
N ARG A 281 -16.32 -5.99 -7.16
CA ARG A 281 -16.35 -4.62 -6.67
C ARG A 281 -17.72 -3.99 -6.97
N GLY A 282 -18.30 -3.29 -6.00
CA GLY A 282 -19.52 -2.52 -6.19
C GLY A 282 -19.60 -1.30 -5.28
N GLU A 283 -20.47 -0.38 -5.64
CA GLU A 283 -20.59 0.94 -5.01
C GLU A 283 -22.04 1.21 -4.64
N SER A 284 -22.27 1.72 -3.43
CA SER A 284 -23.58 2.11 -2.91
C SER A 284 -23.46 3.42 -2.14
N GLY A 285 -23.93 4.52 -2.75
CA GLY A 285 -23.72 5.85 -2.18
C GLY A 285 -22.23 6.19 -2.05
N SER A 286 -21.78 6.50 -0.84
CA SER A 286 -20.37 6.74 -0.50
C SER A 286 -19.60 5.46 -0.19
N ARG A 287 -20.25 4.30 -0.12
CA ARG A 287 -19.59 3.05 0.24
C ARG A 287 -19.11 2.29 -0.97
N VAL A 288 -17.91 1.76 -0.88
CA VAL A 288 -17.31 0.89 -1.89
C VAL A 288 -16.97 -0.45 -1.26
N CYS A 289 -17.56 -1.52 -1.76
CA CYS A 289 -17.21 -2.89 -1.43
C CYS A 289 -16.23 -3.43 -2.48
N THR A 290 -15.08 -3.95 -2.06
CA THR A 290 -14.06 -4.53 -2.95
C THR A 290 -13.97 -6.05 -2.88
N GLY A 291 -14.72 -6.67 -1.96
CA GLY A 291 -14.70 -8.11 -1.76
C GLY A 291 -15.39 -8.52 -0.46
N ILE A 292 -15.39 -9.82 -0.21
CA ILE A 292 -15.89 -10.39 1.03
C ILE A 292 -14.93 -11.49 1.49
N LEU A 293 -14.97 -11.78 2.78
CA LEU A 293 -14.32 -12.93 3.37
C LEU A 293 -15.34 -13.67 4.24
N PRO A 294 -15.74 -14.90 3.89
CA PRO A 294 -16.51 -15.71 4.82
C PRO A 294 -15.67 -15.97 6.08
N SER A 295 -16.27 -15.70 7.23
CA SER A 295 -15.64 -15.89 8.52
C SER A 295 -15.90 -17.28 9.07
N ALA A 296 -17.15 -17.76 8.96
CA ALA A 296 -17.52 -19.08 9.44
C ALA A 296 -18.84 -19.60 8.85
N LEU A 297 -18.99 -20.93 8.85
CA LEU A 297 -20.30 -21.59 8.83
C LEU A 297 -20.78 -21.81 10.26
N ILE A 298 -22.06 -21.53 10.49
CA ILE A 298 -22.72 -21.67 11.79
C ILE A 298 -23.83 -22.70 11.66
N ASP A 299 -23.78 -23.74 12.47
CA ASP A 299 -24.90 -24.68 12.63
C ASP A 299 -25.89 -24.12 13.65
N THR A 300 -27.09 -23.79 13.20
CA THR A 300 -28.15 -23.20 14.02
C THR A 300 -28.76 -24.17 15.04
N ARG A 301 -28.52 -25.49 14.91
CA ARG A 301 -29.09 -26.51 15.82
C ARG A 301 -28.42 -26.48 17.19
N ASP A 302 -27.12 -26.25 17.22
CA ASP A 302 -26.30 -26.28 18.43
C ASP A 302 -25.38 -25.05 18.61
N GLY A 303 -25.31 -24.17 17.60
CA GLY A 303 -24.47 -22.98 17.60
C GLY A 303 -23.00 -23.26 17.27
N THR A 304 -22.65 -24.47 16.80
CA THR A 304 -21.28 -24.80 16.43
C THR A 304 -20.82 -23.94 15.27
N ARG A 305 -19.60 -23.42 15.38
CA ARG A 305 -18.97 -22.54 14.40
C ARG A 305 -17.77 -23.24 13.76
N TYR A 306 -17.72 -23.24 12.44
CA TYR A 306 -16.62 -23.76 11.63
C TYR A 306 -15.96 -22.61 10.90
N ASP A 307 -14.75 -22.23 11.33
CA ASP A 307 -14.03 -21.10 10.75
C ASP A 307 -13.54 -21.41 9.34
N MET A 308 -13.46 -20.36 8.51
CA MET A 308 -12.94 -20.46 7.15
C MET A 308 -11.48 -20.93 7.16
N GLU A 309 -11.19 -21.92 6.33
CA GLU A 309 -9.86 -22.52 6.20
C GLU A 309 -9.09 -21.93 5.01
N GLN A 310 -9.69 -22.04 3.82
CA GLN A 310 -9.08 -21.57 2.57
C GLN A 310 -10.12 -21.10 1.55
N GLY A 311 -9.65 -20.36 0.54
CA GLY A 311 -10.44 -19.92 -0.61
C GLY A 311 -9.68 -20.04 -1.93
N VAL A 312 -10.36 -20.44 -3.00
CA VAL A 312 -9.80 -20.51 -4.36
C VAL A 312 -10.70 -19.81 -5.38
N GLY A 313 -10.08 -18.97 -6.22
CA GLY A 313 -10.77 -18.15 -7.22
C GLY A 313 -10.91 -18.83 -8.57
N PHE A 314 -12.07 -18.70 -9.21
CA PHE A 314 -12.33 -19.19 -10.57
C PHE A 314 -13.48 -18.42 -11.24
N PRO A 315 -13.48 -18.29 -12.57
CA PRO A 315 -14.62 -17.71 -13.27
C PRO A 315 -15.81 -18.68 -13.26
N LEU A 316 -17.03 -18.14 -13.26
CA LEU A 316 -18.25 -18.94 -13.44
C LEU A 316 -18.40 -19.39 -14.91
N ALA A 317 -18.91 -20.61 -15.16
CA ALA A 317 -19.18 -21.14 -16.51
C ALA A 317 -20.57 -20.71 -17.05
N ASP A 318 -20.94 -19.43 -16.90
CA ASP A 318 -22.21 -18.89 -17.37
C ASP A 318 -22.09 -18.09 -18.68
N GLY A 319 -20.88 -18.02 -19.25
CA GLY A 319 -20.58 -17.20 -20.42
C GLY A 319 -20.37 -15.71 -20.10
N GLY A 320 -20.40 -15.33 -18.83
CA GLY A 320 -20.03 -14.01 -18.31
C GLY A 320 -18.60 -13.94 -17.77
N GLU A 321 -18.29 -12.85 -17.06
CA GLU A 321 -16.98 -12.61 -16.42
C GLU A 321 -17.04 -12.73 -14.88
N THR A 322 -18.15 -13.21 -14.31
CA THR A 322 -18.34 -13.30 -12.86
C THR A 322 -17.25 -14.15 -12.20
N GLN A 323 -16.52 -13.54 -11.27
CA GLN A 323 -15.50 -14.23 -10.48
C GLN A 323 -16.13 -14.83 -9.22
N LEU A 324 -15.90 -16.12 -9.03
CA LEU A 324 -16.29 -16.84 -7.84
C LEU A 324 -15.08 -17.18 -7.00
N GLN A 325 -15.30 -17.29 -5.70
CA GLN A 325 -14.36 -17.89 -4.78
C GLN A 325 -15.04 -19.02 -4.02
N LEU A 326 -14.41 -20.20 -4.04
CA LEU A 326 -14.88 -21.39 -3.33
C LEU A 326 -14.15 -21.49 -2.00
N TYR A 327 -14.90 -21.53 -0.91
CA TYR A 327 -14.37 -21.56 0.44
C TYR A 327 -14.63 -22.88 1.16
N THR A 328 -13.62 -23.37 1.88
CA THR A 328 -13.70 -24.53 2.78
C THR A 328 -13.62 -24.09 4.24
N PHE A 329 -14.01 -24.98 5.16
CA PHE A 329 -14.14 -24.68 6.58
C PHE A 329 -13.48 -25.76 7.44
N TYR A 330 -12.69 -25.33 8.42
CA TYR A 330 -11.77 -26.20 9.16
C TYR A 330 -12.54 -27.26 9.96
N GLY A 331 -12.20 -28.53 9.72
CA GLY A 331 -12.77 -29.66 10.46
C GLY A 331 -14.30 -29.75 10.38
N CYS A 332 -14.91 -29.22 9.32
CA CYS A 332 -16.36 -29.19 9.12
C CYS A 332 -16.87 -30.57 8.67
N PRO A 333 -17.64 -31.30 9.51
CA PRO A 333 -18.18 -32.61 9.14
C PRO A 333 -19.52 -32.50 8.39
N LEU A 334 -20.01 -31.27 8.16
CA LEU A 334 -21.33 -31.01 7.62
C LEU A 334 -21.44 -31.38 6.15
N THR A 335 -22.64 -31.77 5.75
CA THR A 335 -22.96 -32.25 4.40
C THR A 335 -24.09 -31.42 3.78
N ALA A 336 -24.49 -31.79 2.57
CA ALA A 336 -25.63 -31.15 1.91
C ALA A 336 -26.94 -31.27 2.70
N GLU A 337 -27.12 -32.34 3.49
CA GLU A 337 -28.32 -32.54 4.32
C GLU A 337 -28.45 -31.50 5.45
N ASP A 338 -27.34 -30.85 5.82
CA ASP A 338 -27.29 -29.90 6.92
C ASP A 338 -27.66 -28.48 6.48
N LEU A 339 -27.63 -28.17 5.17
CA LEU A 339 -27.87 -26.83 4.60
C LEU A 339 -29.10 -26.07 5.14
N PRO A 340 -30.26 -26.71 5.40
CA PRO A 340 -31.41 -26.03 6.02
C PRO A 340 -31.15 -25.43 7.40
N TYR A 341 -30.04 -25.82 8.04
CA TYR A 341 -29.67 -25.41 9.39
C TYR A 341 -28.37 -24.60 9.40
N LEU A 342 -27.82 -24.24 8.24
CA LEU A 342 -26.54 -23.53 8.16
C LEU A 342 -26.74 -22.06 7.85
N GLN A 343 -25.94 -21.24 8.53
CA GLN A 343 -25.79 -19.83 8.24
C GLN A 343 -24.33 -19.52 7.92
N LEU A 344 -24.11 -18.55 7.03
CA LEU A 344 -22.79 -18.09 6.61
C LEU A 344 -22.53 -16.70 7.18
N GLU A 345 -21.55 -16.60 8.08
CA GLU A 345 -21.03 -15.33 8.56
C GLU A 345 -19.99 -14.79 7.58
N VAL A 346 -20.11 -13.52 7.18
CA VAL A 346 -19.22 -12.87 6.20
C VAL A 346 -18.73 -11.52 6.72
N ASP A 347 -17.48 -11.21 6.41
CA ASP A 347 -16.87 -9.89 6.60
C ASP A 347 -16.77 -9.22 5.24
N TYR A 348 -17.26 -7.99 5.13
CA TYR A 348 -17.18 -7.20 3.91
C TYR A 348 -15.93 -6.31 3.91
N ASP A 349 -15.31 -6.23 2.75
CA ASP A 349 -14.24 -5.29 2.47
C ASP A 349 -14.84 -3.96 1.99
N ILE A 350 -15.31 -3.13 2.94
CA ILE A 350 -15.95 -1.85 2.65
C ILE A 350 -15.10 -0.67 3.10
N ASP A 351 -15.01 0.32 2.23
CA ASP A 351 -14.59 1.68 2.54
C ASP A 351 -15.76 2.66 2.47
N GLU A 352 -15.79 3.60 3.42
CA GLU A 352 -16.55 4.84 3.30
C GLU A 352 -15.69 5.88 2.57
N VAL A 353 -16.09 6.26 1.36
CA VAL A 353 -15.34 7.19 0.50
C VAL A 353 -15.77 8.62 0.77
N TYR A 354 -14.82 9.43 1.26
CA TYR A 354 -15.01 10.87 1.49
C TYR A 354 -14.72 11.67 0.22
N SER A 355 -13.75 11.23 -0.58
CA SER A 355 -13.40 11.83 -1.87
C SER A 355 -12.73 10.80 -2.78
N ALA A 356 -13.19 10.70 -4.02
CA ALA A 356 -12.52 9.96 -5.10
C ALA A 356 -11.69 10.88 -6.04
N ALA A 357 -11.45 12.13 -5.63
CA ALA A 357 -10.59 13.04 -6.39
C ALA A 357 -9.11 12.71 -6.08
N PRO A 358 -8.29 12.36 -7.09
CA PRO A 358 -6.94 11.87 -6.86
C PRO A 358 -5.95 13.00 -6.56
N PHE A 359 -4.86 12.62 -5.89
CA PHE A 359 -3.69 13.45 -5.68
C PHE A 359 -2.50 12.99 -6.53
N SER A 360 -1.69 13.95 -6.99
CA SER A 360 -0.43 13.75 -7.69
C SER A 360 0.53 14.88 -7.32
N LEU A 361 1.55 14.54 -6.53
CA LEU A 361 2.58 15.47 -6.05
C LEU A 361 3.92 15.07 -6.67
N THR A 362 4.55 16.00 -7.39
CA THR A 362 5.82 15.77 -8.09
C THR A 362 6.93 16.56 -7.42
N PHE A 363 8.06 15.91 -7.14
CA PHE A 363 9.18 16.52 -6.43
C PHE A 363 10.50 15.85 -6.84
N VAL A 364 11.62 16.49 -6.50
CA VAL A 364 12.96 15.92 -6.64
C VAL A 364 13.58 15.96 -5.24
N PRO A 365 13.84 14.81 -4.60
CA PRO A 365 14.56 14.83 -3.33
C PRO A 365 15.98 15.35 -3.56
N ASP A 366 16.57 16.04 -2.59
CA ASP A 366 17.98 16.40 -2.62
C ASP A 366 18.79 15.11 -2.42
N GLY A 367 18.99 14.40 -3.54
CA GLY A 367 19.56 13.07 -3.56
C GLY A 367 21.07 13.14 -3.51
N ASP A 368 21.65 13.11 -2.30
CA ASP A 368 23.07 12.73 -2.10
C ASP A 368 23.42 12.34 -0.64
N ALA A 369 22.45 11.91 0.17
CA ALA A 369 22.72 11.57 1.58
C ALA A 369 23.39 10.20 1.79
N ALA A 370 23.52 9.38 0.75
CA ALA A 370 24.12 8.05 0.85
C ALA A 370 25.62 8.07 0.50
N MET A 371 26.44 7.58 1.42
CA MET A 371 27.84 7.29 1.15
C MET A 371 27.93 5.93 0.46
N ILE A 372 28.39 5.91 -0.79
CA ILE A 372 28.58 4.71 -1.60
C ILE A 372 30.08 4.42 -1.68
N LEU A 373 30.47 3.24 -1.22
CA LEU A 373 31.86 2.86 -1.04
C LEU A 373 32.12 1.54 -1.77
N PRO A 374 32.81 1.56 -2.91
CA PRO A 374 33.32 0.35 -3.54
C PRO A 374 34.29 -0.37 -2.59
N MET A 375 34.18 -1.69 -2.54
CA MET A 375 34.97 -2.56 -1.68
C MET A 375 35.62 -3.66 -2.51
N GLU A 376 36.81 -4.07 -2.09
CA GLU A 376 37.47 -5.30 -2.53
C GLU A 376 37.88 -6.06 -1.26
N GLN A 377 36.88 -6.48 -0.48
CA GLN A 377 37.11 -7.07 0.83
C GLN A 377 36.51 -8.45 0.95
N THR A 378 37.18 -9.27 1.74
CA THR A 378 36.76 -10.63 2.05
C THR A 378 36.55 -10.75 3.55
N VAL A 379 35.40 -11.29 3.95
CA VAL A 379 35.02 -11.49 5.34
C VAL A 379 34.75 -12.96 5.58
N GLU A 380 35.36 -13.53 6.62
CA GLU A 380 35.07 -14.89 7.07
C GLU A 380 33.95 -14.85 8.11
N VAL A 381 32.79 -15.42 7.78
CA VAL A 381 31.66 -15.56 8.70
C VAL A 381 31.27 -17.02 8.80
N SER A 382 31.32 -17.58 10.00
CA SER A 382 30.91 -18.97 10.27
C SER A 382 31.60 -20.01 9.36
N GLY A 383 32.86 -19.75 8.97
CA GLY A 383 33.64 -20.62 8.08
C GLY A 383 33.30 -20.49 6.60
N VAL A 384 32.54 -19.47 6.21
CA VAL A 384 32.24 -19.11 4.82
C VAL A 384 32.90 -17.78 4.50
N THR A 385 33.66 -17.79 3.41
CA THR A 385 34.29 -16.61 2.80
C THR A 385 33.25 -15.81 2.01
N LEU A 386 33.00 -14.57 2.38
CA LEU A 386 32.09 -13.64 1.70
C LEU A 386 32.88 -12.49 1.04
N HIS A 387 32.50 -12.11 -0.18
CA HIS A 387 33.14 -11.08 -0.99
C HIS A 387 32.31 -9.80 -0.99
N VAL A 388 32.67 -8.83 -0.17
CA VAL A 388 31.99 -7.54 -0.09
C VAL A 388 32.50 -6.64 -1.23
N GLU A 389 31.59 -6.25 -2.14
CA GLU A 389 31.88 -5.41 -3.31
C GLU A 389 31.48 -3.94 -3.13
N GLU A 390 30.46 -3.67 -2.32
CA GLU A 390 30.00 -2.30 -2.06
C GLU A 390 29.40 -2.21 -0.65
N LEU A 391 29.75 -1.14 0.07
CA LEU A 391 29.05 -0.70 1.25
C LEU A 391 28.32 0.60 0.93
N ARG A 392 27.01 0.64 1.19
CA ARG A 392 26.19 1.85 1.10
C ARG A 392 25.63 2.20 2.46
N LEU A 393 25.91 3.41 2.91
CA LEU A 393 25.45 3.95 4.19
C LEU A 393 24.57 5.16 3.93
N SER A 394 23.33 5.13 4.42
CA SER A 394 22.40 6.26 4.37
C SER A 394 21.71 6.43 5.71
N ALA A 395 20.96 7.52 5.89
CA ALA A 395 20.10 7.68 7.05
C ALA A 395 19.05 6.59 7.18
N LEU A 396 18.64 5.96 6.08
CA LEU A 396 17.59 4.96 6.07
C LEU A 396 18.06 3.56 6.46
N ARG A 397 19.28 3.19 6.05
CA ARG A 397 19.77 1.79 6.13
C ARG A 397 21.27 1.64 5.82
N VAL A 398 21.76 0.44 6.10
CA VAL A 398 23.01 -0.09 5.56
C VAL A 398 22.69 -1.07 4.44
N ASN A 399 23.32 -0.95 3.27
CA ASN A 399 23.28 -2.02 2.27
C ASN A 399 24.67 -2.53 1.99
N LEU A 400 24.75 -3.84 1.79
CA LEU A 400 25.94 -4.53 1.32
C LEU A 400 25.63 -5.21 0.00
N ARG A 401 26.52 -5.01 -0.97
CA ARG A 401 26.57 -5.81 -2.18
C ARG A 401 27.67 -6.85 -2.02
N PHE A 402 27.33 -8.08 -2.35
CA PHE A 402 28.27 -9.19 -2.37
C PHE A 402 28.45 -9.71 -3.79
N GLY A 403 29.69 -10.09 -4.12
CA GLY A 403 30.05 -10.85 -5.32
C GLY A 403 29.77 -12.35 -5.16
N ASP A 404 28.71 -12.68 -4.43
CA ASP A 404 28.32 -14.04 -4.08
C ASP A 404 26.82 -14.25 -4.38
N PRO A 405 26.37 -15.49 -4.65
CA PRO A 405 24.95 -15.82 -4.75
C PRO A 405 24.20 -15.59 -3.41
N MET A 406 22.88 -15.42 -3.46
CA MET A 406 22.07 -15.17 -2.25
C MET A 406 22.04 -16.34 -1.27
N ASP A 407 21.99 -17.59 -1.76
CA ASP A 407 21.84 -18.77 -0.90
C ASP A 407 22.92 -18.88 0.18
N PRO A 408 24.24 -18.81 -0.12
CA PRO A 408 25.27 -18.81 0.90
C PRO A 408 25.18 -17.59 1.82
N ILE A 409 24.80 -16.41 1.30
CA ILE A 409 24.67 -15.20 2.10
C ILE A 409 23.53 -15.31 3.10
N SER A 410 22.37 -15.84 2.71
CA SER A 410 21.24 -16.09 3.60
C SER A 410 21.56 -17.21 4.60
N ALA A 411 22.20 -18.29 4.16
CA ALA A 411 22.59 -19.39 5.04
C ALA A 411 23.64 -18.96 6.10
N THR A 412 24.45 -17.95 5.79
CA THR A 412 25.48 -17.46 6.70
C THR A 412 24.99 -16.27 7.52
N LEU A 413 24.61 -15.15 6.91
CA LEU A 413 24.28 -13.92 7.63
C LEU A 413 22.91 -14.00 8.31
N ARG A 414 21.87 -14.39 7.58
CA ARG A 414 20.50 -14.44 8.14
C ARG A 414 20.38 -15.57 9.17
N ALA A 415 20.87 -16.77 8.89
CA ALA A 415 20.69 -17.90 9.79
C ALA A 415 21.52 -17.80 11.08
N THR A 416 22.64 -17.07 11.05
CA THR A 416 23.48 -16.85 12.26
C THR A 416 23.23 -15.49 12.90
N GLU A 417 22.26 -14.73 12.38
CA GLU A 417 21.97 -13.35 12.81
C GLU A 417 23.21 -12.43 12.78
N THR A 418 24.18 -12.73 11.90
CA THR A 418 25.36 -11.89 11.69
C THR A 418 24.98 -10.70 10.82
N ALA A 419 25.07 -9.50 11.39
CA ALA A 419 24.76 -8.26 10.72
C ALA A 419 25.89 -7.23 10.88
N PRO A 420 25.95 -6.20 10.02
CA PRO A 420 26.87 -5.08 10.20
C PRO A 420 26.65 -4.39 11.55
N VAL A 421 27.74 -4.02 12.22
CA VAL A 421 27.72 -3.14 13.40
C VAL A 421 28.42 -1.85 13.05
N ILE A 422 27.76 -0.75 13.35
CA ILE A 422 28.22 0.60 13.03
C ILE A 422 28.82 1.21 14.30
N THR A 423 30.05 1.69 14.22
CA THR A 423 30.67 2.45 15.31
C THR A 423 30.64 3.93 14.96
N LEU A 424 30.08 4.75 15.83
CA LEU A 424 30.06 6.21 15.70
C LEU A 424 31.35 6.83 16.25
N ARG A 425 31.63 8.07 15.89
CA ARG A 425 32.85 8.82 16.30
C ARG A 425 32.98 9.04 17.81
N ASP A 426 31.88 8.97 18.55
CA ASP A 426 31.87 9.03 20.00
C ASP A 426 32.12 7.67 20.68
N GLY A 427 32.29 6.60 19.89
CA GLY A 427 32.48 5.23 20.35
C GLY A 427 31.17 4.45 20.55
N THR A 428 30.02 5.08 20.36
CA THR A 428 28.72 4.39 20.41
C THR A 428 28.61 3.37 19.29
N THR A 429 28.09 2.18 19.61
CA THR A 429 27.82 1.14 18.61
C THR A 429 26.33 1.05 18.32
N VAL A 430 25.97 0.98 17.04
CA VAL A 430 24.61 0.77 16.55
C VAL A 430 24.54 -0.59 15.85
N SER A 431 23.68 -1.46 16.38
CA SER A 431 23.38 -2.76 15.78
C SER A 431 22.49 -2.60 14.55
N THR A 432 22.53 -3.57 13.65
CA THR A 432 21.61 -3.60 12.50
C THR A 432 20.93 -4.96 12.39
N VAL A 433 19.76 -4.99 11.76
CA VAL A 433 18.94 -6.21 11.58
C VAL A 433 18.69 -6.43 10.10
N TRP A 434 18.78 -7.68 9.66
CA TRP A 434 18.53 -8.09 8.28
C TRP A 434 17.10 -7.72 7.81
N GLN A 435 16.98 -7.02 6.69
CA GLN A 435 15.69 -6.58 6.11
C GLN A 435 15.34 -7.26 4.79
N GLY A 436 16.07 -8.31 4.43
CA GLY A 436 15.92 -8.97 3.14
C GLY A 436 16.97 -8.52 2.13
N GLY A 437 16.98 -9.23 1.02
CA GLY A 437 17.87 -8.97 -0.09
C GLY A 437 17.34 -9.57 -1.37
N SER A 438 18.03 -9.30 -2.48
CA SER A 438 17.82 -10.01 -3.74
C SER A 438 19.16 -10.48 -4.30
N GLY A 439 19.15 -11.60 -5.00
CA GLY A 439 20.35 -12.18 -5.60
C GLY A 439 20.12 -12.64 -7.02
N GLY A 440 21.19 -12.60 -7.81
CA GLY A 440 21.35 -13.35 -9.05
C GLY A 440 22.30 -14.53 -8.85
N ALA A 441 22.75 -15.10 -9.97
CA ALA A 441 23.69 -16.22 -9.95
C ALA A 441 25.06 -15.84 -9.34
N ASP A 442 25.50 -14.60 -9.52
CA ASP A 442 26.89 -14.20 -9.22
C ASP A 442 27.00 -13.02 -8.23
N ALA A 443 25.87 -12.43 -7.81
CA ALA A 443 25.89 -11.29 -6.90
C ALA A 443 24.58 -11.19 -6.13
N CYS A 444 24.63 -10.56 -4.95
CA CYS A 444 23.46 -10.25 -4.17
C CYS A 444 23.53 -8.88 -3.50
N ASN A 445 22.38 -8.25 -3.29
CA ASN A 445 22.22 -7.05 -2.48
C ASN A 445 21.43 -7.39 -1.22
N VAL A 446 21.93 -6.96 -0.07
CA VAL A 446 21.31 -7.15 1.23
C VAL A 446 21.15 -5.82 1.94
N GLY A 447 19.96 -5.56 2.48
CA GLY A 447 19.68 -4.40 3.31
C GLY A 447 19.61 -4.75 4.79
N PHE A 448 20.11 -3.86 5.63
CA PHE A 448 20.06 -3.94 7.08
C PHE A 448 19.50 -2.65 7.68
N LEU A 449 18.59 -2.77 8.66
CA LEU A 449 18.01 -1.64 9.38
C LEU A 449 18.79 -1.39 10.67
N PRO A 450 19.33 -0.18 10.89
CA PRO A 450 19.90 0.20 12.17
C PRO A 450 18.82 0.29 13.25
N GLU A 451 19.08 -0.34 14.39
CA GLU A 451 18.13 -0.40 15.50
C GLU A 451 18.84 -0.21 16.85
N THR A 452 18.10 0.28 17.84
CA THR A 452 18.52 0.27 19.24
C THR A 452 18.43 -1.15 19.82
N GLU A 453 18.95 -1.37 21.03
CA GLU A 453 18.80 -2.66 21.74
C GLU A 453 17.34 -3.08 21.94
N ASN A 454 16.40 -2.12 21.92
CA ASN A 454 14.97 -2.38 22.08
C ASN A 454 14.24 -2.60 20.73
N GLY A 455 14.97 -2.67 19.61
CA GLY A 455 14.40 -2.83 18.26
C GLY A 455 13.80 -1.55 17.68
N GLU A 456 14.15 -0.37 18.22
CA GLU A 456 13.67 0.90 17.67
C GLU A 456 14.57 1.35 16.53
N ARG A 457 13.99 1.74 15.39
CA ARG A 457 14.75 2.26 14.24
C ARG A 457 15.65 3.43 14.63
N VAL A 458 16.89 3.39 14.17
CA VAL A 458 17.88 4.46 14.25
C VAL A 458 18.12 5.01 12.85
N PHE A 459 18.17 6.33 12.73
CA PHE A 459 18.54 7.01 11.49
C PHE A 459 20.00 7.46 11.57
N LEU A 460 20.81 7.03 10.60
CA LEU A 460 22.26 7.29 10.63
C LEU A 460 22.58 8.68 10.11
N ASP A 461 23.31 9.46 10.89
CA ASP A 461 24.06 10.59 10.33
C ASP A 461 25.40 10.05 9.80
N THR A 462 25.52 9.95 8.48
CA THR A 462 26.69 9.35 7.82
C THR A 462 27.99 10.09 8.16
N ALA A 463 27.91 11.38 8.51
CA ALA A 463 29.07 12.17 8.95
C ALA A 463 29.62 11.77 10.33
N LEU A 464 28.82 11.07 11.14
CA LEU A 464 29.19 10.62 12.48
C LEU A 464 29.71 9.18 12.52
N ILE A 465 29.65 8.44 11.41
CA ILE A 465 30.13 7.07 11.36
C ILE A 465 31.67 7.06 11.38
N ALA A 466 32.25 6.26 12.26
CA ALA A 466 33.69 6.05 12.38
C ALA A 466 34.14 4.75 11.72
N SER A 467 33.39 3.66 11.88
CA SER A 467 33.68 2.39 11.19
C SER A 467 32.45 1.50 11.06
N VAL A 468 32.54 0.51 10.18
CA VAL A 468 31.57 -0.57 10.03
C VAL A 468 32.29 -1.90 10.12
N THR A 469 31.74 -2.82 10.90
CA THR A 469 32.24 -4.18 11.05
C THR A 469 31.20 -5.20 10.61
N LEU A 470 31.63 -6.34 10.08
CA LEU A 470 30.79 -7.49 9.74
C LEU A 470 31.50 -8.76 10.22
N GLY A 471 30.81 -9.60 11.01
CA GLY A 471 31.40 -10.83 11.54
C GLY A 471 32.68 -10.62 12.35
N GLY A 472 32.81 -9.46 13.01
CA GLY A 472 34.02 -9.08 13.74
C GLY A 472 35.18 -8.56 12.89
N THR A 473 35.03 -8.51 11.56
CA THR A 473 36.00 -7.90 10.64
C THR A 473 35.61 -6.45 10.38
N GLU A 474 36.55 -5.52 10.54
CA GLU A 474 36.33 -4.12 10.14
C GLU A 474 36.34 -4.02 8.61
N ILE A 475 35.18 -3.71 8.04
CA ILE A 475 34.99 -3.64 6.58
C ILE A 475 35.09 -2.22 6.03
N TRP A 476 35.06 -1.21 6.90
CA TRP A 476 35.28 0.17 6.50
C TRP A 476 35.60 1.04 7.71
N THR A 477 36.46 2.04 7.51
CA THR A 477 36.84 3.03 8.52
C THR A 477 36.85 4.41 7.86
N ALA A 478 36.29 5.40 8.57
CA ALA A 478 36.30 6.79 8.13
C ALA A 478 37.76 7.30 8.00
N PRO A 479 38.04 8.15 6.99
CA PRO A 479 39.38 8.68 6.73
C PRO A 479 39.88 9.67 7.77
#